data_AF-A0AA51P616-F1
#
_entry.id   AF-A0AA51P616-F1
#
_cell.length_a   1.000
_cell.length_b   1.000
_cell.length_c   1.000
_cell.angle_alpha   90.00
_cell.angle_beta   90.00
_cell.angle_gamma   90.00
#
_symmetry.space_group_name_H-M   'P 1'
#
loop_
_entity.id
_entity.type
_entity.pdbx_description
1 polymer ?
#
loop_
_entity_poly.entity_id
_entity_poly.type
_entity_poly.pdbx_seq_one_letter_code
_entity_poly.pdbx_strand_id
1 'polypeptide(L)' 'PTWVLQGKKLVKVREFKGKVYIDIREFYEKNGELLPGKKGISLTPDLWRKLLSLGDEINDT' A
#
# COMPACT_ATOMS: atom_id res chain seq x y z
N PRO A 1 -2.27 2.83 -10.35
CA PRO A 1 -2.52 4.14 -9.67
C PRO A 1 -1.64 4.30 -8.42
N THR A 2 -1.27 5.53 -8.03
CA THR A 2 -0.41 5.80 -6.86
C THR A 2 -0.98 6.97 -6.04
N TRP A 3 -0.96 6.85 -4.72
CA TRP A 3 -1.33 7.89 -3.76
C TRP A 3 -0.25 8.03 -2.69
N VAL A 4 0.00 9.26 -2.23
CA VAL A 4 0.98 9.55 -1.16
C VAL A 4 0.24 9.57 0.18
N LEU A 5 0.72 8.80 1.15
CA LEU A 5 0.25 8.88 2.54
C LEU A 5 1.05 9.92 3.32
N GLN A 6 2.37 9.75 3.37
CA GLN A 6 3.29 10.65 4.06
C GLN A 6 4.72 10.44 3.55
N GLY A 7 5.34 11.48 3.00
CA GLY A 7 6.69 11.40 2.44
C GLY A 7 6.80 10.29 1.39
N LYS A 8 7.67 9.29 1.63
CA LYS A 8 7.86 8.13 0.74
C LYS A 8 6.98 6.92 1.08
N LYS A 9 5.99 7.06 1.98
CA LYS A 9 4.96 6.04 2.23
C LYS A 9 3.83 6.20 1.21
N LEU A 10 3.66 5.21 0.34
CA LEU A 10 2.74 5.26 -0.79
C LEU A 10 1.72 4.11 -0.73
N VAL A 11 0.53 4.36 -1.29
CA VAL A 11 -0.41 3.32 -1.71
C VAL A 11 -0.32 3.17 -3.23
N LYS A 12 -0.16 1.96 -3.74
CA LYS A 12 -0.15 1.65 -5.17
C LYS A 12 -1.11 0.51 -5.50
N VAL A 13 -1.92 0.68 -6.53
CA VAL A 13 -2.60 -0.44 -7.17
C VAL A 13 -1.69 -0.99 -8.26
N ARG A 14 -1.32 -2.27 -8.14
CA ARG A 14 -0.42 -2.97 -9.06
C ARG A 14 -0.97 -4.34 -9.44
N GLU A 15 -0.54 -4.85 -10.60
CA GLU A 15 -0.84 -6.21 -11.03
C GLU A 15 0.44 -7.06 -10.97
N PHE A 16 0.32 -8.28 -10.44
CA PHE A 16 1.39 -9.26 -10.43
C PHE A 16 0.82 -10.65 -10.74
N LYS A 17 1.32 -11.27 -11.82
CA LYS A 17 0.87 -12.59 -12.30
C LYS A 17 -0.67 -12.68 -12.45
N GLY A 18 -1.27 -11.68 -13.09
CA GLY A 18 -2.72 -11.62 -13.34
C GLY A 18 -3.58 -11.33 -12.11
N LYS A 19 -2.97 -10.97 -10.97
CA LYS A 19 -3.68 -10.62 -9.74
C LYS A 19 -3.43 -9.17 -9.36
N VAL A 20 -4.51 -8.46 -9.00
CA VAL A 20 -4.46 -7.08 -8.53
C VAL A 20 -4.12 -7.05 -7.04
N TYR A 21 -3.25 -6.12 -6.66
CA TYR A 21 -2.86 -5.87 -5.28
C TYR A 21 -2.91 -4.37 -4.96
N ILE A 22 -3.32 -4.07 -3.74
CA ILE A 22 -3.20 -2.76 -3.10
C ILE A 22 -1.94 -2.83 -2.22
N ASP A 23 -0.84 -2.25 -2.68
CA ASP A 23 0.44 -2.22 -1.97
C ASP A 23 0.59 -0.93 -1.16
N ILE A 24 0.75 -1.06 0.14
CA ILE A 24 0.99 0.05 1.09
C ILE A 24 2.41 -0.11 1.60
N ARG A 25 3.31 0.80 1.23
CA ARG A 25 4.75 0.57 1.40
C ARG A 25 5.56 1.85 1.54
N GLU A 26 6.62 1.77 2.34
CA GLU A 26 7.68 2.78 2.38
C GLU A 26 8.67 2.53 1.24
N PHE A 27 8.79 3.50 0.34
CA PHE A 27 9.73 3.49 -0.77
C PHE A 27 11.03 4.18 -0.35
N TYR A 28 12.13 3.75 -0.94
CA TYR A 28 13.40 4.45 -0.86
C TYR A 28 13.79 4.96 -2.24
N GLU A 29 14.72 5.90 -2.27
CA GLU A 29 15.21 6.45 -3.54
C GLU A 29 16.62 5.95 -3.79
N LYS A 30 16.88 5.57 -5.04
CA LYS A 30 18.19 5.14 -5.51
C LYS A 30 18.34 5.60 -6.94
N ASN A 31 19.39 6.37 -7.22
CA ASN A 31 19.67 6.93 -8.55
C ASN A 31 18.49 7.74 -9.14
N GLY A 32 17.75 8.48 -8.30
CA GLY A 32 16.57 9.25 -8.71
C GLY A 32 15.29 8.42 -8.90
N GLU A 33 15.34 7.10 -8.74
CA GLU A 33 14.18 6.23 -8.85
C GLU A 33 13.61 5.85 -7.48
N LEU A 34 12.29 5.84 -7.36
CA LEU A 34 11.58 5.33 -6.18
C LEU A 34 11.38 3.82 -6.27
N LEU A 35 12.07 3.09 -5.39
CA LEU A 35 12.05 1.63 -5.31
C LEU A 35 11.32 1.14 -4.05
N PRO A 36 10.59 0.00 -4.12
CA PRO A 36 9.87 -0.52 -2.97
C PRO A 36 10.84 -0.99 -1.87
N GLY A 37 10.66 -0.49 -0.66
CA GLY A 37 11.41 -0.94 0.52
C GLY A 37 10.84 -2.22 1.15
N LYS A 38 11.55 -2.75 2.15
CA LYS A 38 11.10 -3.94 2.90
C LYS A 38 9.86 -3.68 3.78
N LYS A 39 9.65 -2.44 4.22
CA LYS A 39 8.53 -2.06 5.11
C LYS A 39 7.26 -1.81 4.29
N GLY A 40 6.31 -2.73 4.35
CA GLY A 40 5.02 -2.58 3.68
C GLY A 40 4.33 -3.91 3.39
N ILE A 41 3.06 -3.86 3.03
CA ILE A 41 2.20 -5.02 2.78
C ILE A 41 1.48 -4.87 1.44
N SER A 42 1.31 -5.98 0.72
CA SER A 42 0.42 -6.05 -0.44
C SER A 42 -0.85 -6.80 -0.06
N LEU A 43 -1.98 -6.12 -0.15
CA LEU A 43 -3.29 -6.67 0.17
C LEU A 43 -3.99 -7.09 -1.12
N THR A 44 -4.73 -8.18 -1.08
CA THR A 44 -5.73 -8.46 -2.12
C THR A 44 -6.90 -7.47 -1.98
N PRO A 45 -7.73 -7.28 -3.02
CA PRO A 45 -8.92 -6.45 -2.92
C PRO A 45 -9.84 -6.83 -1.76
N ASP A 46 -9.97 -8.13 -1.47
CA ASP A 46 -10.84 -8.61 -0.37
C ASP A 46 -10.28 -8.22 1.00
N LEU A 47 -8.96 -8.36 1.20
CA LEU A 47 -8.32 -7.97 2.45
C LEU A 47 -8.32 -6.45 2.65
N TRP A 48 -8.17 -5.68 1.56
CA TRP A 48 -8.34 -4.23 1.60
C TRP A 48 -9.75 -3.82 2.05
N ARG A 49 -10.80 -4.43 1.49
CA ARG A 49 -12.18 -4.17 1.93
C ARG A 49 -12.40 -4.53 3.40
N LYS A 50 -11.82 -5.65 3.86
CA LYS A 50 -11.90 -6.01 5.28
C LYS A 50 -11.19 -5.00 6.18
N LEU A 51 -10.02 -4.51 5.79
CA LEU A 51 -9.31 -3.46 6.51
C LEU A 51 -10.17 -2.18 6.61
N LEU A 52 -10.79 -1.75 5.51
CA LEU A 52 -11.67 -0.59 5.51
C LEU A 52 -12.89 -0.78 6.44
N SER A 53 -13.47 -1.98 6.51
CA SER A 53 -14.59 -2.26 7.42
C SER A 53 -14.23 -2.19 8.91
N LEU A 54 -12.94 -2.35 9.22
CA LEU A 54 -12.43 -2.24 10.59
C LEU A 54 -11.95 -0.80 10.89
N GLY A 55 -11.93 0.09 9.90
CA GLY A 55 -11.31 1.40 10.00
C GLY A 55 -11.91 2.26 11.10
N ASP A 56 -13.25 2.32 11.18
CA ASP A 56 -13.95 3.12 12.20
C ASP A 56 -13.65 2.60 13.61
N GLU A 57 -13.72 1.29 13.83
CA GLU A 57 -13.39 0.65 15.11
C GLU A 57 -11.92 0.90 15.53
N ILE A 58 -10.99 0.85 14.57
CA ILE A 58 -9.56 1.12 14.80
C ILE A 58 -9.31 2.61 15.08
N ASN A 59 -10.09 3.52 14.51
CA ASN A 59 -9.91 4.96 14.73
C ASN A 59 -10.31 5.37 16.15
N ASP A 60 -11.21 4.62 16.77
CA ASP A 60 -11.74 4.88 18.11
C ASP A 60 -10.99 4.13 19.23
N THR A 61 -9.96 3.33 18.89
CA THR A 61 -9.02 2.72 19.87
C THR A 61 -7.88 3.65 20.26
#